data_AF-A0A433DKQ0-F1
#
_entry.id   AF-A0A433DKQ0-F1
#
_cell.length_a   1.000
_cell.length_b   1.000
_cell.length_c   1.000
_cell.angle_alpha   90.00
_cell.angle_beta   90.00
_cell.angle_gamma   90.00
#
_symmetry.space_group_name_H-M   'P 1'
#
loop_
_entity.id
_entity.type
_entity.pdbx_description
1 polymer ?
#
loop_
_entity_poly.entity_id
_entity_poly.type
_entity_poly.pdbx_seq_one_letter_code
_entity_poly.pdbx_strand_id
1 'polypeptide(L)'
;MLPTPPRILTCARIHRQNASTHPIDLTLLARLLHASPTYSAGLAIATDGDDPDLVRAVEALIRVEPARQGFEVLIIPVSPYGRFVTPLNAMIARAAKDGYERMLFQSLEVVVGRAEIEALAGMMDEDTLVVGKAFDSHAFVLGMNKLTGLTTPWNTCALWDVKKIALTGFLLVADGLDPEVVPATEVCPISPKRCPYSPLCANNFRHRLAPALAPHNFQSCSRAYIAARRGGRVGGPLISVPSL
;
A
#
# COMPACT_ATOMS: atom_id res chain seq x y z
N MET A 1 11.46 -12.68 25.69
CA MET A 1 10.37 -11.78 25.24
C MET A 1 9.86 -12.26 23.90
N LEU A 2 8.55 -12.25 23.67
CA LEU A 2 8.02 -12.27 22.30
C LEU A 2 8.23 -10.88 21.68
N PRO A 3 8.45 -10.76 20.36
CA PRO A 3 8.50 -9.46 19.71
C PRO A 3 7.14 -8.77 19.81
N THR A 4 7.15 -7.47 20.11
CA THR A 4 5.96 -6.62 20.02
C THR A 4 5.46 -6.63 18.56
N PRO A 5 4.14 -6.74 18.29
CA PRO A 5 3.63 -6.63 16.93
C PRO A 5 3.96 -5.23 16.36
N PRO A 6 4.33 -5.13 15.07
CA PRO A 6 4.82 -3.88 14.49
C PRO A 6 3.73 -2.80 14.49
N ARG A 7 4.11 -1.55 14.73
CA ARG A 7 3.18 -0.41 14.77
C ARG A 7 2.71 -0.07 13.34
N ILE A 8 1.50 -0.52 12.99
CA ILE A 8 0.84 -0.25 11.70
C ILE A 8 0.06 1.07 11.75
N LEU A 9 0.23 1.92 10.73
CA LEU A 9 -0.67 3.02 10.38
C LEU A 9 -1.59 2.58 9.23
N THR A 10 -2.91 2.68 9.36
CA THR A 10 -3.80 2.59 8.19
C THR A 10 -3.82 3.93 7.46
N CYS A 11 -3.84 3.93 6.13
CA CYS A 11 -3.68 5.10 5.27
C CYS A 11 -4.74 5.09 4.15
N ALA A 12 -5.63 6.09 4.15
CA ALA A 12 -6.67 6.25 3.14
C ALA A 12 -6.65 7.66 2.52
N ARG A 13 -7.19 7.81 1.31
CA ARG A 13 -7.27 9.09 0.58
C ARG A 13 -8.69 9.43 0.14
N ILE A 14 -9.08 10.71 0.23
CA ILE A 14 -10.43 11.20 -0.06
C ILE A 14 -10.41 12.57 -0.77
N HIS A 15 -11.31 12.74 -1.75
CA HIS A 15 -11.48 13.94 -2.58
C HIS A 15 -12.90 13.94 -3.20
N ARG A 16 -13.38 15.05 -3.79
CA ARG A 16 -14.77 15.20 -4.30
C ARG A 16 -15.20 14.28 -5.45
N GLN A 17 -14.33 13.38 -5.93
CA GLN A 17 -14.74 12.31 -6.85
C GLN A 17 -14.99 10.97 -6.11
N ASN A 18 -14.43 10.80 -4.91
CA ASN A 18 -14.66 9.65 -4.03
C ASN A 18 -15.77 9.91 -2.99
N ALA A 19 -15.98 11.18 -2.60
CA ALA A 19 -17.12 11.62 -1.80
C ALA A 19 -18.11 12.37 -2.70
N SER A 20 -19.41 12.11 -2.56
CA SER A 20 -20.46 12.70 -3.41
C SER A 20 -20.45 14.23 -3.38
N THR A 21 -20.72 14.86 -4.53
CA THR A 21 -20.45 16.29 -4.75
C THR A 21 -21.18 17.21 -3.76
N HIS A 22 -22.47 16.96 -3.50
CA HIS A 22 -23.22 17.38 -2.31
C HIS A 22 -24.47 16.48 -2.12
N PRO A 23 -24.84 16.07 -0.90
CA PRO A 23 -24.06 16.18 0.34
C PRO A 23 -22.77 15.36 0.25
N ILE A 24 -21.78 15.68 1.09
CA ILE A 24 -20.50 14.95 1.14
C ILE A 24 -20.74 13.65 1.91
N ASP A 25 -20.85 12.53 1.20
CA ASP A 25 -20.97 11.21 1.84
C ASP A 25 -19.61 10.75 2.38
N LEU A 26 -19.55 10.50 3.69
CA LEU A 26 -18.40 9.96 4.41
C LEU A 26 -18.70 8.58 5.03
N THR A 27 -19.79 7.90 4.63
CA THR A 27 -20.22 6.60 5.18
C THR A 27 -19.12 5.54 5.12
N LEU A 28 -18.34 5.49 4.03
CA LEU A 28 -17.21 4.56 3.91
C LEU A 28 -16.03 4.94 4.82
N LEU A 29 -15.77 6.24 5.02
CA LEU A 29 -14.75 6.73 5.93
C LEU A 29 -15.10 6.44 7.40
N ALA A 30 -16.38 6.58 7.77
CA ALA A 30 -16.88 6.20 9.10
C ALA A 30 -16.69 4.70 9.37
N ARG A 31 -17.04 3.83 8.39
CA ARG A 31 -16.78 2.38 8.47
C ARG A 31 -15.30 2.07 8.67
N LEU A 32 -14.40 2.76 7.95
CA LEU A 32 -12.96 2.59 8.12
C LEU A 32 -12.49 3.03 9.51
N LEU A 33 -12.96 4.20 9.99
CA LEU A 33 -12.65 4.75 11.31
C LEU A 33 -13.04 3.80 12.46
N HIS A 34 -14.15 3.06 12.35
CA HIS A 34 -14.52 2.02 13.31
C HIS A 34 -13.70 0.72 13.15
N ALA A 35 -13.30 0.37 11.93
CA ALA A 35 -12.59 -0.88 11.63
C ALA A 35 -11.09 -0.83 11.98
N SER A 36 -10.38 0.24 11.61
CA SER A 36 -8.92 0.35 11.75
C SER A 36 -8.39 0.17 13.19
N PRO A 37 -9.07 0.61 14.28
CA PRO A 37 -8.66 0.31 15.65
C PRO A 37 -8.61 -1.19 16.00
N THR A 38 -9.14 -2.07 15.15
CA THR A 38 -9.02 -3.52 15.34
C THR A 38 -7.70 -4.09 14.79
N TYR A 39 -6.99 -3.39 13.89
CA TYR A 39 -5.78 -3.89 13.20
C TYR A 39 -4.66 -2.85 12.96
N SER A 40 -4.74 -1.66 13.56
CA SER A 40 -3.70 -0.62 13.47
C SER A 40 -3.61 0.20 14.76
N ALA A 41 -2.49 0.92 14.92
CA ALA A 41 -2.27 1.86 16.02
C ALA A 41 -2.77 3.29 15.70
N GLY A 42 -3.05 3.59 14.42
CA GLY A 42 -3.70 4.82 14.00
C GLY A 42 -4.24 4.75 12.57
N LEU A 43 -4.92 5.81 12.16
CA LEU A 43 -5.48 6.03 10.81
C LEU A 43 -5.06 7.41 10.30
N ALA A 44 -4.39 7.45 9.15
CA ALA A 44 -4.13 8.67 8.39
C ALA A 44 -5.10 8.81 7.21
N ILE A 45 -5.63 10.01 7.05
CA ILE A 45 -6.63 10.38 6.04
C ILE A 45 -6.05 11.56 5.26
N ALA A 46 -5.52 11.28 4.06
CA ALA A 46 -5.17 12.33 3.13
C ALA A 46 -6.43 12.88 2.48
N THR A 47 -6.67 14.17 2.64
CA THR A 47 -7.82 14.88 2.06
C THR A 47 -7.34 15.94 1.09
N ASP A 48 -8.17 16.24 0.09
CA ASP A 48 -8.00 17.44 -0.73
C ASP A 48 -7.90 18.68 0.17
N GLY A 49 -6.76 19.36 0.13
CA GLY A 49 -6.49 20.57 0.92
C GLY A 49 -6.98 21.85 0.24
N ASP A 50 -7.27 21.77 -1.05
CA ASP A 50 -7.85 22.87 -1.83
C ASP A 50 -9.40 22.90 -1.69
N ASP A 51 -9.99 21.86 -1.07
CA ASP A 51 -11.42 21.77 -0.71
C ASP A 51 -11.68 21.90 0.80
N PRO A 52 -11.91 23.13 1.30
CA PRO A 52 -12.13 23.36 2.73
C PRO A 52 -13.48 22.83 3.25
N ASP A 53 -14.44 22.44 2.40
CA ASP A 53 -15.68 21.80 2.87
C ASP A 53 -15.42 20.34 3.24
N LEU A 54 -14.69 19.60 2.40
CA LEU A 54 -14.32 18.22 2.68
C LEU A 54 -13.42 18.11 3.90
N VAL A 55 -12.44 19.01 4.06
CA VAL A 55 -11.62 19.09 5.29
C VAL A 55 -12.52 19.26 6.52
N ARG A 56 -13.45 20.24 6.51
CA ARG A 56 -14.39 20.46 7.62
C ARG A 56 -15.31 19.27 7.87
N ALA A 57 -15.76 18.56 6.83
CA ALA A 57 -16.63 17.40 6.95
C ALA A 57 -15.88 16.19 7.56
N VAL A 58 -14.64 15.93 7.13
CA VAL A 58 -13.77 14.89 7.68
C VAL A 58 -13.44 15.18 9.15
N GLU A 59 -13.09 16.42 9.49
CA GLU A 59 -12.93 16.83 10.88
C GLU A 59 -14.22 16.67 11.70
N ALA A 60 -15.37 17.02 11.14
CA ALA A 60 -16.65 16.92 11.84
C ALA A 60 -16.99 15.46 12.16
N LEU A 61 -16.78 14.54 11.21
CA LEU A 61 -16.93 13.10 11.43
C LEU A 61 -16.04 12.62 12.59
N ILE A 62 -14.74 12.98 12.58
CA ILE A 62 -13.78 12.53 13.61
C ILE A 62 -14.09 13.14 14.99
N ARG A 63 -14.77 14.29 15.05
CA ARG A 63 -15.27 14.89 16.31
C ARG A 63 -16.51 14.20 16.87
N VAL A 64 -17.37 13.62 16.03
CA VAL A 64 -18.60 12.94 16.49
C VAL A 64 -18.44 11.42 16.64
N GLU A 65 -17.50 10.81 15.92
CA GLU A 65 -17.09 9.41 16.07
C GLU A 65 -15.73 9.32 16.80
N PRO A 66 -15.69 9.48 18.14
CA PRO A 66 -14.44 9.46 18.89
C PRO A 66 -13.76 8.10 18.77
N ALA A 67 -12.55 8.11 18.23
CA ALA A 67 -11.74 6.90 18.12
C ALA A 67 -11.48 6.26 19.49
N ARG A 68 -11.28 4.93 19.48
CA ARG A 68 -10.91 4.15 20.67
C ARG A 68 -9.73 4.81 21.40
N GLN A 69 -9.82 4.94 22.72
CA GLN A 69 -8.77 5.54 23.55
C GLN A 69 -7.39 4.94 23.23
N GLY A 70 -6.44 5.80 22.84
CA GLY A 70 -5.08 5.42 22.42
C GLY A 70 -4.90 5.16 20.93
N PHE A 71 -5.94 5.24 20.11
CA PHE A 71 -5.86 5.19 18.64
C PHE A 71 -5.74 6.61 18.06
N GLU A 72 -4.72 6.84 17.26
CA GLU A 72 -4.42 8.16 16.68
C GLU A 72 -5.13 8.34 15.33
N VAL A 73 -5.86 9.45 15.12
CA VAL A 73 -6.49 9.79 13.83
C VAL A 73 -5.87 11.07 13.28
N LEU A 74 -5.34 10.98 12.07
CA LEU A 74 -4.50 12.00 11.45
C LEU A 74 -5.12 12.51 10.15
N ILE A 75 -5.65 13.72 10.17
CA ILE A 75 -6.06 14.42 8.95
C ILE A 75 -4.82 15.04 8.31
N ILE A 76 -4.64 14.82 7.00
CA ILE A 76 -3.54 15.39 6.22
C ILE A 76 -4.17 16.12 5.01
N PRO A 77 -4.43 17.44 5.11
CA PRO A 77 -4.78 18.25 3.96
C PRO A 77 -3.60 18.32 2.99
N VAL A 78 -3.83 18.04 1.71
CA VAL A 78 -2.78 18.01 0.68
C VAL A 78 -3.15 18.99 -0.42
N SER A 79 -2.29 20.01 -0.61
CA SER A 79 -2.39 21.03 -1.67
C SER A 79 -1.02 21.19 -2.36
N PRO A 80 -0.94 21.14 -3.70
CA PRO A 80 -2.00 20.70 -4.61
C PRO A 80 -2.26 19.19 -4.44
N TYR A 81 -3.52 18.75 -4.44
CA TYR A 81 -3.85 17.34 -4.18
C TYR A 81 -3.30 16.37 -5.26
N GLY A 82 -3.20 16.79 -6.53
CA GLY A 82 -2.77 15.91 -7.62
C GLY A 82 -3.83 14.84 -7.93
N ARG A 83 -3.41 13.58 -8.14
CA ARG A 83 -4.35 12.46 -8.40
C ARG A 83 -4.13 11.29 -7.43
N PHE A 84 -2.91 10.79 -7.34
CA PHE A 84 -2.55 9.61 -6.54
C PHE A 84 -1.26 9.85 -5.75
N VAL A 85 -0.20 10.29 -6.41
CA VAL A 85 1.17 10.28 -5.86
C VAL A 85 1.33 11.25 -4.69
N THR A 86 0.82 12.49 -4.77
CA THR A 86 1.00 13.49 -3.71
C THR A 86 0.41 13.07 -2.36
N PRO A 87 -0.87 12.62 -2.25
CA PRO A 87 -1.42 12.17 -0.98
C PRO A 87 -0.78 10.88 -0.45
N LEU A 88 -0.39 9.95 -1.34
CA LEU A 88 0.36 8.76 -0.93
C LEU A 88 1.73 9.14 -0.32
N ASN A 89 2.46 10.07 -0.94
CA ASN A 89 3.74 10.57 -0.43
C ASN A 89 3.60 11.38 0.86
N ALA A 90 2.55 12.17 1.01
CA ALA A 90 2.25 12.87 2.26
C ALA A 90 2.00 11.90 3.43
N MET A 91 1.28 10.80 3.18
CA MET A 91 1.07 9.73 4.16
C MET A 91 2.36 8.96 4.48
N ILE A 92 3.25 8.69 3.50
CA ILE A 92 4.57 8.10 3.73
C ILE A 92 5.43 9.00 4.64
N ALA A 93 5.49 10.30 4.33
CA ALA A 93 6.25 11.27 5.12
C ALA A 93 5.73 11.34 6.57
N ARG A 94 4.41 11.27 6.76
CA ARG A 94 3.78 11.23 8.10
C ARG A 94 4.12 9.94 8.84
N ALA A 95 3.96 8.77 8.20
CA ALA A 95 4.25 7.47 8.80
C ALA A 95 5.72 7.37 9.28
N ALA A 96 6.66 7.84 8.45
CA ALA A 96 8.08 7.85 8.76
C ALA A 96 8.45 8.83 9.89
N LYS A 97 7.86 10.04 9.89
CA LYS A 97 8.06 11.05 10.94
C LYS A 97 7.60 10.56 12.31
N ASP A 98 6.43 9.92 12.36
CA ASP A 98 5.75 9.58 13.61
C ASP A 98 6.17 8.18 14.15
N GLY A 99 7.14 7.53 13.50
CA GLY A 99 7.74 6.29 13.98
C GLY A 99 6.87 5.04 13.79
N TYR A 100 6.12 4.97 12.70
CA TYR A 100 5.41 3.74 12.29
C TYR A 100 6.34 2.80 11.52
N GLU A 101 6.26 1.50 11.79
CA GLU A 101 7.11 0.48 11.16
C GLU A 101 6.51 -0.03 9.84
N ARG A 102 5.19 0.03 9.76
CA ARG A 102 4.37 -0.50 8.67
C ARG A 102 3.25 0.48 8.36
N MET A 103 2.88 0.59 7.09
CA MET A 103 1.71 1.37 6.67
C MET A 103 0.83 0.55 5.72
N LEU A 104 -0.46 0.48 6.02
CA LEU A 104 -1.47 -0.18 5.21
C LEU A 104 -2.17 0.88 4.38
N PHE A 105 -1.86 0.97 3.09
CA PHE A 105 -2.75 1.69 2.18
C PHE A 105 -4.01 0.86 1.93
N GLN A 106 -5.16 1.49 2.10
CA GLN A 106 -6.47 0.87 1.96
C GLN A 106 -7.43 1.89 1.33
N SER A 107 -8.16 1.50 0.28
CA SER A 107 -9.23 2.35 -0.26
C SER A 107 -10.52 2.15 0.54
N LEU A 108 -11.39 3.17 0.53
CA LEU A 108 -12.57 3.24 1.41
C LEU A 108 -13.62 2.16 1.10
N GLU A 109 -13.56 1.60 -0.11
CA GLU A 109 -14.43 0.54 -0.62
C GLU A 109 -14.02 -0.85 -0.12
N VAL A 110 -12.78 -1.02 0.36
CA VAL A 110 -12.26 -2.32 0.81
C VAL A 110 -12.53 -2.51 2.30
N VAL A 111 -13.27 -3.57 2.63
CA VAL A 111 -13.40 -4.09 4.00
C VAL A 111 -12.33 -5.16 4.23
N VAL A 112 -11.63 -5.07 5.37
CA VAL A 112 -10.66 -6.07 5.83
C VAL A 112 -10.84 -6.35 7.32
N GLY A 113 -10.66 -7.60 7.73
CA GLY A 113 -10.61 -8.01 9.14
C GLY A 113 -9.18 -8.10 9.69
N ARG A 114 -9.06 -8.06 11.02
CA ARG A 114 -7.79 -8.25 11.74
C ARG A 114 -6.97 -9.45 11.23
N ALA A 115 -7.60 -10.61 11.08
CA ALA A 115 -6.91 -11.84 10.68
C ALA A 115 -6.28 -11.74 9.27
N GLU A 116 -6.84 -10.93 8.37
CA GLU A 116 -6.27 -10.69 7.04
C GLU A 116 -5.04 -9.78 7.12
N ILE A 117 -5.07 -8.74 7.96
CA ILE A 117 -3.94 -7.84 8.19
C ILE A 117 -2.82 -8.55 8.96
N GLU A 118 -3.15 -9.40 9.94
CA GLU A 118 -2.19 -10.28 10.62
C GLU A 118 -1.57 -11.30 9.65
N ALA A 119 -2.35 -11.85 8.69
CA ALA A 119 -1.82 -12.72 7.64
C ALA A 119 -0.93 -11.98 6.63
N LEU A 120 -1.28 -10.75 6.22
CA LEU A 120 -0.40 -9.89 5.41
C LEU A 120 0.90 -9.58 6.16
N ALA A 121 0.82 -9.12 7.41
CA ALA A 121 1.99 -8.82 8.23
C ALA A 121 2.90 -10.05 8.42
N GLY A 122 2.31 -11.24 8.62
CA GLY A 122 3.03 -12.52 8.72
C GLY A 122 3.72 -12.99 7.43
N MET A 123 3.44 -12.35 6.28
CA MET A 123 4.18 -12.56 5.02
C MET A 123 5.32 -11.56 4.80
N MET A 124 5.50 -10.56 5.68
CA MET A 124 6.59 -9.58 5.55
C MET A 124 7.85 -9.99 6.31
N ASP A 125 8.99 -9.93 5.63
CA ASP A 125 10.32 -10.13 6.22
C ASP A 125 11.25 -8.91 6.02
N GLU A 126 12.54 -9.07 6.34
CA GLU A 126 13.57 -8.04 6.18
C GLU A 126 13.81 -7.64 4.71
N ASP A 127 13.66 -8.57 3.75
CA ASP A 127 13.83 -8.33 2.30
C ASP A 127 12.54 -7.78 1.65
N THR A 128 11.40 -7.80 2.34
CA THR A 128 10.08 -7.42 1.82
C THR A 128 9.84 -5.91 1.83
N LEU A 129 9.51 -5.31 0.68
CA LEU A 129 9.06 -3.91 0.57
C LEU A 129 7.55 -3.76 0.82
N VAL A 130 6.74 -4.63 0.21
CA VAL A 130 5.28 -4.56 0.20
C VAL A 130 4.67 -5.95 0.05
N VAL A 131 3.52 -6.16 0.69
CA VAL A 131 2.57 -7.24 0.43
C VAL A 131 1.18 -6.64 0.22
N GLY A 132 0.26 -7.33 -0.44
CA GLY A 132 -1.10 -6.81 -0.62
C GLY A 132 -2.12 -7.91 -0.92
N LYS A 133 -3.40 -7.56 -0.77
CA LYS A 133 -4.52 -8.46 -1.00
C LYS A 133 -4.74 -8.63 -2.51
N ALA A 134 -4.71 -9.87 -2.97
CA ALA A 134 -5.09 -10.21 -4.33
C ALA A 134 -6.63 -10.13 -4.47
N PHE A 135 -7.12 -9.17 -5.24
CA PHE A 135 -8.49 -9.12 -5.74
C PHE A 135 -8.61 -9.89 -7.07
N ASP A 136 -9.80 -10.40 -7.39
CA ASP A 136 -10.06 -11.32 -8.52
C ASP A 136 -9.65 -10.80 -9.90
N SER A 137 -9.52 -9.48 -10.07
CA SER A 137 -9.04 -8.81 -11.28
C SER A 137 -7.53 -9.02 -11.56
N HIS A 138 -6.75 -9.52 -10.60
CA HIS A 138 -5.30 -9.67 -10.73
C HIS A 138 -4.88 -10.99 -11.39
N ALA A 139 -3.93 -10.90 -12.32
CA ALA A 139 -3.24 -12.04 -12.92
C ALA A 139 -2.03 -12.50 -12.07
N PHE A 140 -2.20 -12.68 -10.75
CA PHE A 140 -1.11 -13.10 -9.87
C PHE A 140 -0.72 -14.57 -10.09
N VAL A 141 0.45 -14.79 -10.68
CA VAL A 141 1.12 -16.10 -10.73
C VAL A 141 2.18 -16.16 -9.62
N LEU A 142 2.32 -17.32 -8.98
CA LEU A 142 3.44 -17.60 -8.06
C LEU A 142 4.76 -17.55 -8.85
N GLY A 143 5.42 -16.39 -8.88
CA GLY A 143 6.39 -16.09 -9.92
C GLY A 143 7.31 -14.89 -9.65
N MET A 144 8.41 -14.85 -10.39
CA MET A 144 8.95 -13.57 -10.86
C MET A 144 8.01 -13.04 -11.94
N ASN A 145 7.33 -11.94 -11.64
CA ASN A 145 6.39 -11.31 -12.57
C ASN A 145 6.99 -10.01 -13.11
N LYS A 146 6.70 -9.69 -14.38
CA LYS A 146 6.81 -8.30 -14.85
C LYS A 146 5.78 -7.50 -14.05
N LEU A 147 6.19 -6.37 -13.48
CA LEU A 147 5.25 -5.47 -12.82
C LEU A 147 4.35 -4.80 -13.86
N THR A 148 3.05 -4.86 -13.61
CA THR A 148 1.97 -4.30 -14.42
C THR A 148 0.80 -3.94 -13.51
N GLY A 149 -0.22 -3.26 -14.05
CA GLY A 149 -1.48 -3.04 -13.36
C GLY A 149 -2.23 -4.32 -12.94
N LEU A 150 -1.87 -5.51 -13.43
CA LEU A 150 -2.56 -6.78 -13.07
C LEU A 150 -1.71 -7.73 -12.21
N THR A 151 -0.43 -7.41 -11.97
CA THR A 151 0.56 -8.33 -11.40
C THR A 151 1.32 -7.76 -10.20
N THR A 152 0.81 -6.66 -9.61
CA THR A 152 1.47 -5.88 -8.56
C THR A 152 0.43 -5.51 -7.49
N PRO A 153 0.73 -5.60 -6.18
CA PRO A 153 -0.25 -5.25 -5.14
C PRO A 153 -0.61 -3.76 -5.20
N TRP A 154 -1.89 -3.45 -5.42
CA TRP A 154 -2.42 -2.07 -5.46
C TRP A 154 -2.52 -1.45 -4.06
N ASN A 155 -2.39 -0.13 -3.95
CA ASN A 155 -2.61 0.59 -2.69
C ASN A 155 -4.11 0.61 -2.28
N THR A 156 -4.98 0.03 -3.10
CA THR A 156 -6.32 -0.44 -2.74
C THR A 156 -6.32 -1.31 -1.47
N CYS A 157 -5.30 -2.16 -1.26
CA CYS A 157 -5.08 -2.91 -0.01
C CYS A 157 -3.65 -3.49 0.06
N ALA A 158 -2.66 -2.66 0.43
CA ALA A 158 -1.25 -3.05 0.49
C ALA A 158 -0.55 -2.57 1.77
N LEU A 159 0.19 -3.48 2.41
CA LEU A 159 0.99 -3.25 3.62
C LEU A 159 2.46 -3.08 3.24
N TRP A 160 3.02 -1.89 3.51
CA TRP A 160 4.36 -1.45 3.13
C TRP A 160 5.30 -1.36 4.33
N ASP A 161 6.59 -1.59 4.09
CA ASP A 161 7.68 -1.28 5.03
C ASP A 161 8.01 0.21 4.97
N VAL A 162 7.67 0.96 6.03
CA VAL A 162 7.82 2.43 6.10
C VAL A 162 9.28 2.84 5.93
N LYS A 163 10.22 2.12 6.56
CA LYS A 163 11.66 2.39 6.49
C LYS A 163 12.21 2.23 5.08
N LYS A 164 11.65 1.31 4.28
CA LYS A 164 12.04 1.11 2.88
C LYS A 164 11.37 2.12 1.94
N ILE A 165 10.05 2.31 2.01
CA ILE A 165 9.32 3.18 1.08
C ILE A 165 9.64 4.67 1.29
N ALA A 166 9.93 5.11 2.52
CA ALA A 166 10.29 6.50 2.80
C ALA A 166 11.63 6.94 2.16
N LEU A 167 12.47 6.01 1.68
CA LEU A 167 13.71 6.33 0.95
C LEU A 167 13.46 6.79 -0.49
N THR A 168 12.24 6.64 -1.02
CA THR A 168 11.96 6.77 -2.45
C THR A 168 10.59 7.37 -2.79
N GLY A 169 9.57 7.13 -1.97
CA GLY A 169 8.18 7.51 -2.25
C GLY A 169 7.60 6.85 -3.50
N PHE A 170 6.49 7.38 -4.00
CA PHE A 170 5.98 7.11 -5.35
C PHE A 170 6.44 8.21 -6.31
N LEU A 171 6.77 7.84 -7.56
CA LEU A 171 7.25 8.76 -8.58
C LEU A 171 6.09 9.51 -9.24
N LEU A 172 6.18 10.85 -9.33
CA LEU A 172 5.12 11.72 -9.88
C LEU A 172 4.66 11.36 -11.31
N VAL A 173 5.47 10.66 -12.10
CA VAL A 173 5.09 10.15 -13.41
C VAL A 173 3.86 9.22 -13.35
N ALA A 174 3.62 8.54 -12.23
CA ALA A 174 2.46 7.67 -12.03
C ALA A 174 1.10 8.41 -11.96
N ASP A 175 1.08 9.73 -11.77
CA ASP A 175 -0.14 10.55 -11.95
C ASP A 175 -0.50 10.74 -13.45
N GLY A 176 0.32 10.24 -14.38
CA GLY A 176 0.10 10.34 -15.83
C GLY A 176 0.60 11.65 -16.44
N LEU A 177 1.75 12.14 -15.93
CA LEU A 177 2.43 13.33 -16.48
C LEU A 177 3.10 13.06 -17.84
N ASP A 178 3.30 11.79 -18.17
CA ASP A 178 3.81 11.28 -19.44
C ASP A 178 2.70 10.41 -20.08
N PRO A 179 2.21 10.73 -21.30
CA PRO A 179 1.14 9.97 -21.94
C PRO A 179 1.56 8.56 -22.39
N GLU A 180 2.86 8.27 -22.49
CA GLU A 180 3.36 6.91 -22.77
C GLU A 180 3.40 6.03 -21.49
N VAL A 181 3.33 6.64 -20.30
CA VAL A 181 3.29 5.96 -19.01
C VAL A 181 1.85 5.79 -18.54
N VAL A 182 1.34 4.57 -18.61
CA VAL A 182 -0.03 4.23 -18.19
C VAL A 182 -0.27 4.62 -16.71
N PRO A 183 -1.19 5.56 -16.40
CA PRO A 183 -1.48 6.02 -15.04
C PRO A 183 -2.36 5.01 -14.29
N ALA A 184 -1.76 3.86 -13.99
CA ALA A 184 -2.38 2.75 -13.25
C ALA A 184 -1.35 1.92 -12.45
N THR A 185 -0.06 1.95 -12.81
CA THR A 185 0.98 1.38 -11.96
C THR A 185 1.32 2.33 -10.81
N GLU A 186 0.48 2.34 -9.77
CA GLU A 186 0.76 3.00 -8.48
C GLU A 186 1.99 2.39 -7.73
N VAL A 187 2.84 1.61 -8.40
CA VAL A 187 3.95 0.85 -7.82
C VAL A 187 5.14 0.85 -8.79
N CYS A 188 6.03 1.83 -8.63
CA CYS A 188 7.46 1.66 -8.88
C CYS A 188 8.28 2.85 -8.36
N PRO A 189 8.82 2.77 -7.14
CA PRO A 189 10.05 3.47 -6.77
C PRO A 189 11.24 2.70 -7.35
N ILE A 190 11.59 2.96 -8.62
CA ILE A 190 12.82 2.42 -9.21
C ILE A 190 13.64 3.56 -9.81
N SER A 191 14.76 3.87 -9.16
CA SER A 191 15.79 4.74 -9.73
C SER A 191 16.48 4.00 -10.89
N PRO A 192 16.73 4.63 -12.06
CA PRO A 192 17.24 3.96 -13.26
C PRO A 192 18.75 3.65 -13.20
N LYS A 193 19.31 3.33 -12.02
CA LYS A 193 20.77 3.17 -11.81
C LYS A 193 21.13 1.92 -10.97
N ARG A 194 21.76 0.95 -11.65
CA ARG A 194 22.44 -0.29 -11.18
C ARG A 194 21.61 -1.58 -11.00
N CYS A 195 21.96 -2.60 -11.80
CA CYS A 195 22.63 -3.81 -11.29
C CYS A 195 23.29 -4.60 -12.46
N PRO A 196 24.56 -5.03 -12.39
CA PRO A 196 25.23 -5.78 -13.45
C PRO A 196 25.39 -7.30 -13.17
N TYR A 197 25.65 -8.05 -14.26
CA TYR A 197 26.16 -9.44 -14.35
C TYR A 197 25.28 -10.69 -14.07
N SER A 198 25.31 -11.57 -15.08
CA SER A 198 25.27 -13.05 -15.06
C SER A 198 23.94 -13.82 -14.87
N PRO A 199 23.62 -14.82 -15.71
CA PRO A 199 22.33 -15.51 -15.75
C PRO A 199 22.24 -16.82 -14.91
N LEU A 200 23.06 -17.00 -13.86
CA LEU A 200 23.28 -18.31 -13.22
C LEU A 200 22.62 -18.55 -11.84
N CYS A 201 21.73 -17.67 -11.39
CA CYS A 201 21.00 -17.84 -10.11
C CYS A 201 19.50 -18.08 -10.33
N ALA A 202 19.13 -19.32 -10.64
CA ALA A 202 17.73 -19.77 -10.60
C ALA A 202 17.35 -20.27 -9.19
N ASN A 203 16.08 -20.09 -8.82
CA ASN A 203 15.45 -20.43 -7.54
C ASN A 203 15.77 -19.52 -6.34
N ASN A 204 14.73 -19.29 -5.52
CA ASN A 204 14.70 -18.47 -4.30
C ASN A 204 14.80 -16.95 -4.53
N PHE A 205 13.93 -16.19 -3.86
CA PHE A 205 13.61 -14.80 -4.23
C PHE A 205 13.97 -13.92 -3.02
N ARG A 206 14.62 -12.78 -3.27
CA ARG A 206 14.85 -11.69 -2.30
C ARG A 206 15.02 -10.39 -3.10
N HIS A 207 14.56 -9.25 -2.59
CA HIS A 207 14.90 -7.94 -3.17
C HIS A 207 16.15 -7.36 -2.48
N ARG A 208 17.32 -7.83 -2.89
CA ARG A 208 18.61 -7.29 -2.40
C ARG A 208 18.96 -5.97 -3.07
N LEU A 209 19.31 -4.96 -2.26
CA LEU A 209 20.05 -3.78 -2.73
C LEU A 209 21.53 -4.15 -2.90
N ALA A 210 22.14 -3.74 -4.02
CA ALA A 210 23.54 -4.02 -4.35
C ALA A 210 24.44 -2.78 -4.19
N PRO A 211 25.70 -2.93 -3.74
CA PRO A 211 26.62 -1.81 -3.51
C PRO A 211 27.16 -1.18 -4.81
N ALA A 212 27.91 -0.09 -4.65
CA ALA A 212 28.12 0.93 -5.68
C ALA A 212 29.42 0.77 -6.51
N LEU A 213 29.30 0.46 -7.81
CA LEU A 213 30.37 0.64 -8.81
C LEU A 213 29.88 1.32 -10.12
N ALA A 214 30.80 1.49 -11.08
CA ALA A 214 30.78 2.49 -12.16
C ALA A 214 30.50 1.87 -13.58
N PRO A 215 30.55 2.63 -14.70
CA PRO A 215 29.71 2.37 -15.87
C PRO A 215 30.33 1.47 -16.96
N HIS A 216 29.49 0.85 -17.79
CA HIS A 216 29.38 1.14 -19.24
C HIS A 216 28.19 0.39 -19.88
N ASN A 217 27.61 0.99 -20.92
CA ASN A 217 26.56 0.51 -21.84
C ASN A 217 25.16 0.15 -21.25
N PHE A 218 24.13 0.44 -22.04
CA PHE A 218 22.71 0.45 -21.63
C PHE A 218 21.90 -0.65 -22.33
N GLN A 219 21.09 -1.37 -21.56
CA GLN A 219 19.77 -1.90 -21.96
C GLN A 219 18.94 -2.15 -20.69
N SER A 220 17.66 -1.75 -20.69
CA SER A 220 16.84 -1.67 -19.47
C SER A 220 15.93 -2.89 -19.29
N CYS A 221 15.86 -3.42 -18.06
CA CYS A 221 14.94 -4.51 -17.72
C CYS A 221 14.60 -4.51 -16.22
N SER A 222 13.38 -4.12 -15.86
CA SER A 222 12.89 -4.09 -14.47
C SER A 222 12.14 -5.39 -14.12
N ARG A 223 12.41 -5.98 -12.94
CA ARG A 223 11.83 -7.26 -12.48
C ARG A 223 11.48 -7.23 -10.99
N ALA A 224 10.46 -8.01 -10.60
CA ALA A 224 10.11 -8.27 -9.20
C ALA A 224 9.69 -9.74 -8.97
N TYR A 225 9.55 -10.17 -7.71
CA TYR A 225 9.30 -11.55 -7.28
C TYR A 225 8.26 -11.55 -6.15
N ILE A 226 7.21 -12.38 -6.25
CA ILE A 226 6.19 -12.54 -5.20
C ILE A 226 5.98 -14.03 -4.91
N ALA A 227 6.14 -14.47 -3.66
CA ALA A 227 5.84 -15.84 -3.25
C ALA A 227 4.73 -15.90 -2.20
N ALA A 228 3.80 -16.83 -2.41
CA ALA A 228 3.12 -17.52 -1.32
C ALA A 228 3.85 -18.82 -1.02
N ARG A 229 4.01 -19.17 0.26
CA ARG A 229 4.56 -20.47 0.67
C ARG A 229 3.45 -21.53 0.66
N ARG A 230 3.66 -22.62 -0.08
CA ARG A 230 2.86 -23.85 0.10
C ARG A 230 3.25 -24.54 1.40
N GLY A 231 2.26 -24.89 2.22
CA GLY A 231 2.42 -25.91 3.25
C GLY A 231 2.67 -27.30 2.66
N GLY A 232 3.15 -28.24 3.48
CA GLY A 232 3.47 -29.60 3.07
C GLY A 232 2.24 -30.42 2.63
N ARG A 233 2.49 -31.49 1.85
CA ARG A 233 1.45 -32.40 1.34
C ARG A 233 0.93 -33.35 2.42
N VAL A 234 -0.39 -33.48 2.52
CA VAL A 234 -1.09 -34.78 2.66
C VAL A 234 -2.29 -34.74 1.70
N GLY A 235 -2.66 -35.88 1.11
CA GLY A 235 -3.71 -35.94 0.07
C GLY A 235 -5.14 -36.08 0.62
N GLY A 236 -6.09 -35.46 -0.07
CA GLY A 236 -7.54 -35.59 0.14
C GLY A 236 -8.29 -34.90 -1.01
N PRO A 237 -9.53 -35.32 -1.36
CA PRO A 237 -10.25 -34.77 -2.50
C PRO A 237 -10.76 -33.34 -2.24
N LEU A 238 -10.88 -32.55 -3.31
CA LEU A 238 -11.54 -31.24 -3.29
C LEU A 238 -13.02 -31.40 -2.95
N ILE A 239 -13.47 -30.84 -1.83
CA ILE A 239 -14.89 -30.62 -1.54
C ILE A 239 -15.23 -29.19 -1.98
N SER A 240 -16.06 -29.07 -3.00
CA SER A 240 -16.68 -27.80 -3.37
C SER A 240 -17.84 -27.47 -2.41
N VAL A 241 -17.96 -26.21 -2.03
CA VAL A 241 -19.12 -25.65 -1.32
C VAL A 241 -19.65 -24.47 -2.16
N PRO A 242 -20.97 -24.35 -2.41
CA PRO A 242 -21.49 -23.33 -3.33
C PRO A 242 -21.38 -21.90 -2.77
N SER A 243 -21.35 -20.93 -3.68
CA SER A 243 -21.46 -19.51 -3.37
C SER A 243 -22.85 -19.13 -2.84
N LEU A 244 -22.88 -18.20 -1.89
CA LEU A 244 -23.99 -17.32 -1.53
C LEU A 244 -23.43 -15.91 -1.30
#